data_AF-A0A7X9DPS3-F1
#
_entry.id   AF-A0A7X9DPS3-F1
#
_cell.length_a   1.000
_cell.length_b   1.000
_cell.length_c   1.000
_cell.angle_alpha   90.00
_cell.angle_beta   90.00
_cell.angle_gamma   90.00
#
_symmetry.space_group_name_H-M   'P 1'
#
loop_
_entity.id
_entity.type
_entity.pdbx_description
1 polymer ?
#
loop_
_entity_poly.entity_id
_entity_poly.type
_entity_poly.pdbx_seq_one_letter_code
_entity_poly.pdbx_strand_id
1 'polypeptide(L)'
;DWPSQGKTPLMHASYKGNLQIPRMLMQAGADPNATDSAGNTALFYAAQNNNTRLARYLLRHGAWLNYTNYDHLSAIDIANYNLYSRTSEFLANYYRQHLPNWTDGPYIRFQGKKKMVMYYLVNDSLTCKSYLREKTIPFSNLPMKIKGIGNDTNTYTIYPPPEHQVDSFSRVKKIFVMGDVHGGYSGMISLLKANGIITNNLNWNFGEGHLVFLGDIFDRGDKVTESLWFIYHLTRQAAEAGGKVHYLLGNHEIMVLRKDYRYLPSKYYYLNDKLRKDYSSHFGKNTLFGKWIRSLNSVVIIDRYMFVHAGISPEVFSQRLTPSEMNSIVKTYIAKKPEKKDHNLEKLLTGNMGIFWYRGLVEKNHAYPMADPPFVDSLTNFYHVETIFVGHTNVPVITPLFNGKVIATDVPYYTFKAKPEAVLIEKNEIFRVSADGRRIPLTQEEPETIPH
;
A
#
# COMPACT_ATOMS: atom_id res chain seq x y z
N ASP A 1 23.28 32.27 10.48
CA ASP A 1 22.94 31.64 9.19
C ASP A 1 22.20 30.33 9.39
N TRP A 2 20.85 30.37 9.33
CA TRP A 2 20.04 29.16 9.16
C TRP A 2 19.96 28.92 7.66
N PRO A 3 20.31 27.75 7.10
CA PRO A 3 20.12 27.52 5.68
C PRO A 3 18.62 27.71 5.41
N SER A 4 18.29 28.68 4.54
CA SER A 4 16.91 29.04 4.27
C SER A 4 16.21 27.80 3.73
N GLN A 5 15.39 27.14 4.56
CA GLN A 5 14.65 25.91 4.23
C GLN A 5 13.58 26.16 3.14
N GLY A 6 13.69 27.21 2.33
CA GLY A 6 12.69 27.60 1.33
C GLY A 6 11.41 28.21 1.93
N LYS A 7 11.38 28.53 3.22
CA LYS A 7 10.16 29.04 3.88
C LYS A 7 9.81 30.45 3.41
N THR A 8 8.57 30.65 2.98
CA THR A 8 8.05 31.98 2.64
C THR A 8 7.78 32.80 3.91
N PRO A 9 7.68 34.15 3.80
CA PRO A 9 7.24 34.99 4.92
C PRO A 9 5.90 34.55 5.50
N LEU A 10 4.99 34.05 4.65
CA LEU A 10 3.67 33.55 5.07
C LEU A 10 3.81 32.29 5.94
N MET A 11 4.69 31.35 5.58
CA MET A 11 4.95 30.16 6.39
C MET A 11 5.55 30.51 7.75
N HIS A 12 6.54 31.41 7.76
CA HIS A 12 7.13 31.90 9.02
C HIS A 12 6.07 32.56 9.92
N ALA A 13 5.21 33.39 9.34
CA ALA A 13 4.10 34.02 10.07
C ALA A 13 3.08 32.99 10.58
N SER A 14 2.75 31.97 9.78
CA SER A 14 1.86 30.88 10.16
C SER A 14 2.40 30.04 11.32
N TYR A 15 3.72 29.81 11.35
CA TYR A 15 4.38 29.11 12.46
C TYR A 15 4.36 29.93 13.76
N LYS A 16 4.45 31.26 13.69
CA LYS A 16 4.46 32.14 14.87
C LYS A 16 3.07 32.39 15.48
N GLY A 17 1.99 31.91 14.85
CA GLY A 17 0.66 31.81 15.47
C GLY A 17 -0.21 33.08 15.49
N ASN A 18 0.28 34.24 15.05
CA ASN A 18 -0.52 35.46 14.93
C ASN A 18 -1.25 35.52 13.57
N LEU A 19 -2.56 35.81 13.55
CA LEU A 19 -3.36 35.92 12.33
C LEU A 19 -3.16 37.24 11.56
N GLN A 20 -2.67 38.30 12.21
CA GLN A 20 -2.57 39.63 11.61
C GLN A 20 -1.51 39.69 10.50
N ILE A 21 -0.32 39.13 10.73
CA ILE A 21 0.76 39.11 9.73
C ILE A 21 0.39 38.24 8.51
N PRO A 22 -0.11 37.00 8.65
CA PRO A 22 -0.60 36.21 7.53
C PRO A 22 -1.68 36.92 6.70
N ARG A 23 -2.60 37.66 7.34
CA ARG A 23 -3.60 38.48 6.64
C ARG A 23 -2.96 39.55 5.77
N MET A 24 -2.02 40.32 6.32
CA MET A 24 -1.31 41.38 5.58
C MET A 24 -0.54 40.78 4.40
N LEU A 25 0.15 39.65 4.61
CA LEU A 25 0.90 38.98 3.56
C LEU A 25 -0.01 38.46 2.43
N MET A 26 -1.14 37.84 2.78
CA MET A 26 -2.13 37.37 1.80
C MET A 26 -2.76 38.54 1.02
N GLN A 27 -3.04 39.67 1.68
CA GLN A 27 -3.50 40.90 1.02
C GLN A 27 -2.46 41.49 0.07
N ALA A 28 -1.17 41.32 0.38
CA ALA A 28 -0.06 41.70 -0.48
C ALA A 28 0.22 40.68 -1.61
N GLY A 29 -0.62 39.66 -1.80
CA GLY A 29 -0.50 38.68 -2.87
C GLY A 29 0.42 37.50 -2.57
N ALA A 30 0.74 37.23 -1.29
CA ALA A 30 1.47 36.00 -0.94
C ALA A 30 0.68 34.76 -1.37
N ASP A 31 1.35 33.81 -2.03
CA ASP A 31 0.75 32.54 -2.41
C ASP A 31 0.57 31.63 -1.18
N PRO A 32 -0.67 31.27 -0.79
CA PRO A 32 -0.92 30.36 0.33
C PRO A 32 -0.45 28.92 0.06
N ASN A 33 -0.21 28.58 -1.21
CA ASN A 33 0.11 27.25 -1.70
C ASN A 33 1.59 27.05 -2.03
N ALA A 34 2.42 28.08 -1.88
CA ALA A 34 3.86 27.93 -1.91
C ALA A 34 4.30 26.86 -0.90
N THR A 35 5.40 26.17 -1.20
CA THR A 35 5.96 25.10 -0.36
C THR A 35 7.40 25.38 0.00
N ASP A 36 7.80 24.95 1.20
CA ASP A 36 9.20 24.96 1.62
C ASP A 36 9.95 23.70 1.09
N SER A 37 11.23 23.57 1.44
CA SER A 37 12.08 22.42 1.06
C SER A 37 11.61 21.06 1.60
N ALA A 38 10.66 21.04 2.54
CA ALA A 38 10.00 19.83 3.03
C ALA A 38 8.60 19.64 2.44
N GLY A 39 8.17 20.51 1.52
CA GLY A 39 6.82 20.48 0.96
C GLY A 39 5.77 21.08 1.91
N ASN A 40 6.15 21.75 3.01
CA ASN A 40 5.15 22.28 3.93
C ASN A 40 4.55 23.59 3.40
N THR A 41 3.23 23.70 3.45
CA THR A 41 2.48 24.92 3.11
C THR A 41 2.21 25.78 4.34
N ALA A 42 1.72 27.00 4.14
CA ALA A 42 1.25 27.85 5.23
C ALA A 42 0.13 27.18 6.06
N LEU A 43 -0.72 26.37 5.43
CA LEU A 43 -1.80 25.64 6.10
C LEU A 43 -1.26 24.52 7.01
N PHE A 44 -0.22 23.81 6.56
CA PHE A 44 0.47 22.81 7.38
C PHE A 44 0.97 23.43 8.69
N TYR A 45 1.66 24.57 8.61
CA TYR A 45 2.16 25.27 9.79
C TYR A 45 1.05 25.81 10.70
N ALA A 46 -0.06 26.29 10.13
CA ALA A 46 -1.22 26.69 10.92
C ALA A 46 -1.79 25.50 11.72
N ALA A 47 -1.85 24.32 11.10
CA ALA A 47 -2.34 23.11 11.74
C ALA A 47 -1.36 22.56 12.79
N GLN A 48 -0.07 22.57 12.48
CA GLN A 48 1.02 22.21 13.41
C GLN A 48 1.04 23.09 14.67
N ASN A 49 0.48 24.30 14.63
CA ASN A 49 0.40 25.20 15.78
C ASN A 49 -1.03 25.31 16.36
N ASN A 50 -1.92 24.35 16.06
CA ASN A 50 -3.32 24.33 16.49
C ASN A 50 -4.10 25.64 16.18
N ASN A 51 -3.71 26.36 15.12
CA ASN A 51 -4.27 27.66 14.80
C ASN A 51 -5.47 27.53 13.86
N THR A 52 -6.61 27.09 14.41
CA THR A 52 -7.85 26.89 13.65
C THR A 52 -8.33 28.17 12.95
N ARG A 53 -8.08 29.36 13.54
CA ARG A 53 -8.50 30.63 12.95
C ARG A 53 -7.70 30.94 11.69
N LEU A 54 -6.39 30.74 11.73
CA LEU A 54 -5.53 30.89 10.56
C LEU A 54 -5.81 29.83 9.50
N ALA A 55 -5.96 28.56 9.91
CA ALA A 55 -6.32 27.50 8.98
C ALA A 55 -7.60 27.84 8.22
N ARG A 56 -8.64 28.31 8.91
CA ARG A 56 -9.88 28.77 8.28
C ARG A 56 -9.68 29.94 7.32
N TYR A 57 -8.83 30.89 7.68
CA TYR A 57 -8.53 32.04 6.84
C TYR A 57 -7.82 31.59 5.56
N LEU A 58 -6.74 30.81 5.68
CA LEU A 58 -5.98 30.27 4.55
C LEU A 58 -6.89 29.49 3.60
N LEU A 59 -7.75 28.62 4.11
CA LEU A 59 -8.68 27.83 3.30
C LEU A 59 -9.71 28.68 2.53
N ARG A 60 -10.24 29.73 3.16
CA ARG A 60 -11.13 30.69 2.49
C ARG A 60 -10.44 31.50 1.38
N HIS A 61 -9.12 31.58 1.44
CA HIS A 61 -8.29 32.29 0.47
C HIS A 61 -7.50 31.33 -0.44
N GLY A 62 -8.03 30.12 -0.68
CA GLY A 62 -7.53 29.22 -1.72
C GLY A 62 -6.36 28.32 -1.31
N ALA A 63 -6.06 28.19 -0.01
CA ALA A 63 -5.08 27.20 0.44
C ALA A 63 -5.55 25.78 0.12
N TRP A 64 -4.64 24.94 -0.38
CA TRP A 64 -4.90 23.55 -0.66
C TRP A 64 -5.07 22.77 0.64
N LEU A 65 -6.32 22.39 0.92
CA LEU A 65 -6.68 21.62 2.11
C LEU A 65 -5.96 20.27 2.21
N ASN A 66 -5.77 19.64 1.05
CA ASN A 66 -5.37 18.23 0.94
C ASN A 66 -3.94 18.08 0.44
N TYR A 67 -3.22 19.20 0.30
CA TYR A 67 -1.82 19.13 -0.09
C TYR A 67 -1.06 18.43 1.03
N THR A 68 -0.30 17.41 0.65
CA THR A 68 0.58 16.68 1.55
C THR A 68 2.02 17.13 1.31
N ASN A 69 2.77 17.27 2.39
CA ASN A 69 4.20 17.59 2.31
C ASN A 69 5.01 16.39 1.76
N TYR A 70 6.33 16.49 1.73
CA TYR A 70 7.18 15.40 1.23
C TYR A 70 7.17 14.11 2.10
N ASP A 71 6.64 14.21 3.32
CA ASP A 71 6.37 13.10 4.23
C ASP A 71 4.92 12.61 4.15
N HIS A 72 4.16 13.07 3.15
CA HIS A 72 2.75 12.76 2.89
C HIS A 72 1.79 13.19 4.01
N LEU A 73 2.24 14.10 4.87
CA LEU A 73 1.42 14.68 5.92
C LEU A 73 0.69 15.90 5.35
N SER A 74 -0.64 15.85 5.36
CA SER A 74 -1.47 17.02 5.15
C SER A 74 -1.63 17.83 6.45
N ALA A 75 -2.29 18.98 6.33
CA ALA A 75 -2.61 19.81 7.49
C ALA A 75 -3.45 19.05 8.54
N ILE A 76 -4.36 18.16 8.14
CA ILE A 76 -5.14 17.39 9.10
C ILE A 76 -4.29 16.31 9.78
N ASP A 77 -3.33 15.72 9.07
CA ASP A 77 -2.46 14.66 9.61
C ASP A 77 -1.57 15.19 10.72
N ILE A 78 -0.93 16.35 10.52
CA ILE A 78 -0.10 16.97 11.55
C ILE A 78 -0.91 17.46 12.75
N ALA A 79 -2.16 17.90 12.54
CA ALA A 79 -3.06 18.24 13.64
C ALA A 79 -3.45 17.00 14.45
N ASN A 80 -3.72 15.88 13.77
CA ASN A 80 -4.03 14.59 14.42
C ASN A 80 -2.82 14.04 15.18
N TYR A 81 -1.64 14.05 14.57
CA TYR A 81 -0.40 13.59 15.17
C TYR A 81 -0.10 14.33 16.49
N ASN A 82 -0.35 15.64 16.52
CA ASN A 82 -0.18 16.46 17.72
C ASN A 82 -1.40 16.49 18.65
N LEU A 83 -2.43 15.67 18.39
CA LEU A 83 -3.66 15.56 19.19
C LEU A 83 -4.47 16.87 19.29
N TYR A 84 -4.43 17.71 18.25
CA TYR A 84 -5.12 19.00 18.19
C TYR A 84 -6.56 18.88 17.70
N SER A 85 -7.41 18.31 18.56
CA SER A 85 -8.82 17.99 18.29
C SER A 85 -9.61 19.11 17.58
N ARG A 86 -9.51 20.36 18.05
CA ARG A 86 -10.24 21.51 17.46
C ARG A 86 -9.86 21.76 16.00
N THR A 87 -8.55 21.77 15.71
CA THR A 87 -8.08 22.06 14.35
C THR A 87 -8.30 20.85 13.44
N SER A 88 -8.03 19.64 13.93
CA SER A 88 -8.35 18.39 13.22
C SER A 88 -9.82 18.30 12.83
N GLU A 89 -10.73 18.55 13.78
CA GLU A 89 -12.18 18.51 13.55
C GLU A 89 -12.61 19.57 12.55
N PHE A 90 -12.08 20.80 12.68
CA PHE A 90 -12.36 21.86 11.71
C PHE A 90 -11.90 21.48 10.30
N LEU A 91 -10.66 21.00 10.15
CA LEU A 91 -10.11 20.59 8.86
C LEU A 91 -10.92 19.43 8.27
N ALA A 92 -11.27 18.43 9.08
CA ALA A 92 -12.13 17.32 8.65
C ALA A 92 -13.49 17.79 8.16
N ASN A 93 -14.12 18.72 8.88
CA ASN A 93 -15.43 19.26 8.50
C ASN A 93 -15.35 20.12 7.24
N TYR A 94 -14.31 20.94 7.12
CA TYR A 94 -14.07 21.73 5.91
C TYR A 94 -13.85 20.81 4.70
N TYR A 95 -13.10 19.73 4.90
CA TYR A 95 -12.84 18.71 3.89
C TYR A 95 -14.10 18.03 3.40
N ARG A 96 -14.94 17.54 4.33
CA ARG A 96 -16.26 16.95 3.98
C ARG A 96 -17.13 17.89 3.15
N GLN A 97 -16.99 19.21 3.32
CA GLN A 97 -17.79 20.19 2.57
C GLN A 97 -17.19 20.55 1.21
N HIS A 98 -15.87 20.39 1.03
CA HIS A 98 -15.12 20.84 -0.15
C HIS A 98 -14.25 19.71 -0.71
N LEU A 99 -14.85 18.54 -0.93
CA LEU A 99 -14.14 17.40 -1.51
C LEU A 99 -13.68 17.73 -2.94
N PRO A 100 -12.42 17.42 -3.32
CA PRO A 100 -11.94 17.55 -4.70
C PRO A 100 -12.70 16.69 -5.70
N ASN A 101 -12.51 16.98 -6.99
CA ASN A 101 -12.95 16.07 -8.05
C ASN A 101 -12.23 14.74 -7.91
N TRP A 102 -12.99 13.68 -7.62
CA TRP A 102 -12.48 12.33 -7.59
C TRP A 102 -13.36 11.39 -8.37
N THR A 103 -12.72 10.41 -8.98
CA THR A 103 -13.35 9.22 -9.53
C THR A 103 -12.51 8.05 -9.08
N ASP A 104 -13.16 7.07 -8.44
CA ASP A 104 -12.51 5.88 -7.93
C ASP A 104 -13.27 4.63 -8.39
N GLY A 105 -12.57 3.71 -9.05
CA GLY A 105 -13.14 2.55 -9.72
C GLY A 105 -12.34 2.17 -10.98
N PRO A 106 -12.88 1.27 -11.83
CA PRO A 106 -14.15 0.57 -11.62
C PRO A 106 -14.08 -0.47 -10.51
N TYR A 107 -15.17 -0.59 -9.77
CA TYR A 107 -15.45 -1.76 -8.95
C TYR A 107 -16.46 -2.65 -9.68
N ILE A 108 -16.25 -3.96 -9.63
CA ILE A 108 -17.13 -4.95 -10.25
C ILE A 108 -17.82 -5.79 -9.19
N ARG A 109 -19.16 -5.77 -9.17
CA ARG A 109 -19.99 -6.59 -8.28
C ARG A 109 -20.87 -7.55 -9.08
N PHE A 110 -20.78 -8.83 -8.78
CA PHE A 110 -21.62 -9.87 -9.37
C PHE A 110 -23.01 -9.86 -8.72
N GLN A 111 -24.05 -9.92 -9.55
CA GLN A 111 -25.46 -10.02 -9.19
C GLN A 111 -26.05 -11.31 -9.78
N GLY A 112 -26.10 -12.36 -8.97
CA GLY A 112 -26.55 -13.68 -9.40
C GLY A 112 -25.59 -14.30 -10.43
N LYS A 113 -26.13 -15.16 -11.31
CA LYS A 113 -25.36 -15.93 -12.31
C LYS A 113 -25.32 -15.29 -13.71
N LYS A 114 -25.95 -14.14 -13.93
CA LYS A 114 -26.13 -13.56 -15.27
C LYS A 114 -25.91 -12.05 -15.39
N LYS A 115 -25.68 -11.32 -14.28
CA LYS A 115 -25.53 -9.87 -14.29
C LYS A 115 -24.39 -9.41 -13.38
N MET A 116 -23.60 -8.45 -13.81
CA MET A 116 -22.63 -7.76 -12.98
C MET A 116 -22.88 -6.26 -13.06
N VAL A 117 -22.45 -5.53 -12.03
CA VAL A 117 -22.50 -4.07 -12.01
C VAL A 117 -21.08 -3.56 -11.94
N MET A 118 -20.70 -2.78 -12.95
CA MET A 118 -19.52 -1.92 -12.90
C MET A 118 -19.93 -0.60 -12.29
N TYR A 119 -19.19 -0.11 -11.30
CA TYR A 119 -19.49 1.17 -10.68
C TYR A 119 -18.24 1.95 -10.26
N TYR A 120 -18.40 3.26 -10.18
CA TYR A 120 -17.39 4.22 -9.77
C TYR A 120 -17.97 5.11 -8.68
N LEU A 121 -17.15 5.45 -7.70
CA LEU A 121 -17.46 6.48 -6.72
C LEU A 121 -16.98 7.80 -7.30
N VAL A 122 -17.90 8.75 -7.46
CA VAL A 122 -17.60 10.06 -8.05
C VAL A 122 -17.91 11.13 -7.05
N ASN A 123 -16.97 12.05 -6.83
CA ASN A 123 -17.24 13.34 -6.22
C ASN A 123 -17.01 14.42 -7.26
N ASP A 124 -18.05 15.21 -7.51
CA ASP A 124 -17.98 16.41 -8.34
C ASP A 124 -17.92 17.63 -7.42
N SER A 125 -16.74 18.25 -7.38
CA SER A 125 -16.45 19.44 -6.58
C SER A 125 -17.17 20.69 -7.08
N LEU A 126 -17.56 20.76 -8.36
CA LEU A 126 -18.28 21.91 -8.90
C LEU A 126 -19.73 21.93 -8.41
N THR A 127 -20.34 20.75 -8.31
CA THR A 127 -21.72 20.62 -7.83
C THR A 127 -21.81 20.26 -6.34
N CYS A 128 -20.67 20.04 -5.67
CA CYS A 128 -20.56 19.53 -4.31
C CYS A 128 -21.37 18.25 -4.08
N LYS A 129 -21.54 17.41 -5.11
CA LYS A 129 -22.32 16.17 -5.06
C LYS A 129 -21.41 14.96 -5.23
N SER A 130 -21.61 13.99 -4.36
CA SER A 130 -21.04 12.65 -4.51
C SER A 130 -22.12 11.67 -4.95
N TYR A 131 -21.83 10.84 -5.94
CA TYR A 131 -22.77 9.84 -6.47
C TYR A 131 -22.05 8.58 -6.99
N LEU A 132 -22.82 7.51 -7.18
CA LEU A 132 -22.34 6.31 -7.87
C LEU A 132 -22.65 6.43 -9.36
N ARG A 133 -21.63 6.24 -10.19
CA ARG A 133 -21.83 6.03 -11.63
C ARG A 133 -21.79 4.53 -11.88
N GLU A 134 -22.90 3.94 -12.31
CA GLU A 134 -23.01 2.48 -12.46
C GLU A 134 -23.49 2.07 -13.85
N LYS A 135 -23.08 0.87 -14.28
CA LYS A 135 -23.59 0.20 -15.47
C LYS A 135 -23.81 -1.28 -15.18
N THR A 136 -25.03 -1.76 -15.42
CA THR A 136 -25.35 -3.19 -15.37
C THR A 136 -24.94 -3.84 -16.69
N ILE A 137 -24.22 -4.96 -16.59
CA ILE A 137 -23.64 -5.67 -17.72
C ILE A 137 -24.11 -7.14 -17.62
N PRO A 138 -24.76 -7.69 -18.66
CA PRO A 138 -25.04 -9.12 -18.75
C PRO A 138 -23.72 -9.90 -18.74
N PHE A 139 -23.65 -10.99 -17.98
CA PHE A 139 -22.50 -11.90 -18.01
C PHE A 139 -22.95 -13.33 -18.28
N SER A 140 -22.14 -14.06 -19.04
CA SER A 140 -22.34 -15.48 -19.31
C SER A 140 -21.04 -16.24 -19.04
N ASN A 141 -19.99 -15.94 -19.83
CA ASN A 141 -18.72 -16.65 -19.80
C ASN A 141 -17.56 -15.70 -19.49
N LEU A 142 -16.54 -16.21 -18.80
CA LEU A 142 -15.27 -15.52 -18.56
C LEU A 142 -14.14 -16.26 -19.29
N PRO A 143 -13.12 -15.57 -19.84
CA PRO A 143 -12.87 -14.13 -19.69
C PRO A 143 -13.80 -13.24 -20.53
N MET A 144 -14.04 -12.01 -20.06
CA MET A 144 -14.90 -11.03 -20.74
C MET A 144 -14.25 -9.65 -20.73
N LYS A 145 -14.21 -8.98 -21.88
CA LYS A 145 -13.76 -7.58 -21.98
C LYS A 145 -14.92 -6.62 -21.75
N ILE A 146 -14.71 -5.61 -20.94
CA ILE A 146 -15.67 -4.55 -20.63
C ILE A 146 -14.99 -3.18 -20.72
N LYS A 147 -15.63 -2.22 -21.37
CA LYS A 147 -15.15 -0.83 -21.39
C LYS A 147 -15.53 -0.11 -20.10
N GLY A 148 -14.66 0.80 -19.66
CA GLY A 148 -14.97 1.79 -18.64
C GLY A 148 -16.19 2.65 -18.99
N ILE A 149 -16.64 3.46 -18.04
CA ILE A 149 -17.83 4.32 -18.23
C ILE A 149 -17.53 5.78 -17.86
N GLY A 150 -18.21 6.71 -18.53
CA GLY A 150 -17.94 8.13 -18.39
C GLY A 150 -16.58 8.49 -18.98
N ASN A 151 -15.70 9.09 -18.17
CA ASN A 151 -14.38 9.56 -18.63
C ASN A 151 -13.32 8.44 -18.66
N ASP A 152 -13.63 7.25 -18.13
CA ASP A 152 -12.73 6.12 -18.19
C ASP A 152 -12.83 5.41 -19.55
N THR A 153 -11.79 5.60 -20.37
CA THR A 153 -11.68 5.03 -21.71
C THR A 153 -11.01 3.65 -21.73
N ASN A 154 -10.61 3.13 -20.57
CA ASN A 154 -9.89 1.85 -20.49
C ASN A 154 -10.79 0.66 -20.85
N THR A 155 -10.15 -0.44 -21.24
CA THR A 155 -10.81 -1.74 -21.41
C THR A 155 -10.28 -2.71 -20.37
N TYR A 156 -11.17 -3.26 -19.57
CA TYR A 156 -10.88 -4.22 -18.51
C TYR A 156 -11.23 -5.62 -18.97
N THR A 157 -10.32 -6.56 -18.79
CA THR A 157 -10.62 -7.99 -18.99
C THR A 157 -10.91 -8.64 -17.65
N ILE A 158 -12.12 -9.17 -17.49
CA ILE A 158 -12.55 -9.90 -16.30
C ILE A 158 -12.29 -11.38 -16.53
N TYR A 159 -11.50 -12.00 -15.67
CA TYR A 159 -11.14 -13.41 -15.73
C TYR A 159 -11.92 -14.23 -14.68
N PRO A 160 -12.08 -15.55 -14.89
CA PRO A 160 -12.57 -16.41 -13.82
C PRO A 160 -11.66 -16.28 -12.59
N PRO A 161 -12.25 -16.30 -11.36
CA PRO A 161 -11.46 -16.33 -10.15
C PRO A 161 -10.62 -17.62 -10.15
N PRO A 162 -9.34 -17.57 -9.73
CA PRO A 162 -8.52 -18.78 -9.66
C PRO A 162 -9.08 -19.72 -8.60
N GLU A 163 -9.23 -21.00 -8.93
CA GLU A 163 -9.81 -22.01 -8.04
C GLU A 163 -8.88 -22.38 -6.88
N HIS A 164 -7.57 -22.45 -7.15
CA HIS A 164 -6.54 -22.73 -6.15
C HIS A 164 -5.21 -22.09 -6.59
N GLN A 165 -4.50 -21.43 -5.66
CA GLN A 165 -3.16 -20.93 -5.92
C GLN A 165 -2.12 -21.87 -5.34
N VAL A 166 -1.33 -22.48 -6.22
CA VAL A 166 -0.12 -23.22 -5.84
C VAL A 166 0.82 -22.30 -5.06
N ASP A 167 1.43 -22.82 -4.00
CA ASP A 167 2.29 -22.10 -3.06
C ASP A 167 3.75 -22.53 -3.09
N SER A 168 4.11 -23.49 -3.94
CA SER A 168 5.48 -23.95 -4.17
C SER A 168 5.82 -24.02 -5.65
N PHE A 169 6.97 -23.47 -6.02
CA PHE A 169 7.47 -23.41 -7.41
C PHE A 169 8.94 -23.81 -7.43
N SER A 170 9.37 -24.41 -8.54
CA SER A 170 10.78 -24.78 -8.74
C SER A 170 11.25 -24.44 -10.15
N ARG A 171 12.58 -24.38 -10.32
CA ARG A 171 13.29 -24.07 -11.57
C ARG A 171 12.97 -22.68 -12.12
N VAL A 172 12.75 -21.71 -11.25
CA VAL A 172 12.44 -20.33 -11.65
C VAL A 172 13.74 -19.56 -11.84
N LYS A 173 14.01 -19.16 -13.09
CA LYS A 173 15.30 -18.55 -13.47
C LYS A 173 15.48 -17.13 -12.93
N LYS A 174 14.39 -16.37 -12.83
CA LYS A 174 14.37 -14.96 -12.45
C LYS A 174 13.18 -14.64 -11.57
N ILE A 175 13.43 -13.98 -10.44
CA ILE A 175 12.39 -13.54 -9.50
C ILE A 175 12.58 -12.05 -9.25
N PHE A 176 11.52 -11.27 -9.33
CA PHE A 176 11.51 -9.86 -8.94
C PHE A 176 10.61 -9.71 -7.73
N VAL A 177 11.09 -9.09 -6.66
CA VAL A 177 10.38 -8.98 -5.37
C VAL A 177 10.16 -7.52 -5.06
N MET A 178 8.92 -7.15 -4.77
CA MET A 178 8.53 -5.83 -4.30
C MET A 178 7.96 -5.91 -2.89
N GLY A 179 8.38 -4.96 -2.06
CA GLY A 179 7.84 -4.71 -0.73
C GLY A 179 6.51 -3.97 -0.78
N ASP A 180 6.25 -3.15 0.23
CA ASP A 180 4.92 -2.63 0.52
C ASP A 180 4.60 -1.40 -0.33
N VAL A 181 3.65 -1.54 -1.27
CA VAL A 181 3.34 -0.48 -2.24
C VAL A 181 2.46 0.62 -1.63
N HIS A 182 1.51 0.28 -0.77
CA HIS A 182 0.57 1.18 -0.11
C HIS A 182 -0.04 2.25 -1.03
N GLY A 183 -0.64 1.83 -2.14
CA GLY A 183 -1.20 2.76 -3.12
C GLY A 183 -0.17 3.68 -3.82
N GLY A 184 1.13 3.45 -3.66
CA GLY A 184 2.25 4.15 -4.31
C GLY A 184 2.42 3.78 -5.79
N TYR A 185 1.35 3.90 -6.58
CA TYR A 185 1.28 3.40 -7.96
C TYR A 185 2.41 3.90 -8.86
N SER A 186 2.72 5.20 -8.84
CA SER A 186 3.76 5.77 -9.72
C SER A 186 5.14 5.22 -9.41
N GLY A 187 5.48 5.03 -8.13
CA GLY A 187 6.75 4.44 -7.70
C GLY A 187 6.88 2.99 -8.14
N MET A 188 5.82 2.20 -7.92
CA MET A 188 5.69 0.83 -8.40
C MET A 188 5.91 0.72 -9.92
N ILE A 189 5.19 1.52 -10.72
CA ILE A 189 5.31 1.49 -12.18
C ILE A 189 6.72 1.91 -12.63
N SER A 190 7.30 2.94 -12.01
CA SER A 190 8.64 3.42 -12.36
C SER A 190 9.70 2.33 -12.14
N LEU A 191 9.64 1.64 -10.99
CA LEU A 191 10.56 0.58 -10.64
C LEU A 191 10.44 -0.63 -11.57
N LEU A 192 9.21 -1.06 -11.87
CA LEU A 192 8.94 -2.16 -12.80
C LEU A 192 9.39 -1.84 -14.24
N LYS A 193 9.21 -0.60 -14.70
CA LYS A 193 9.69 -0.16 -16.03
C LYS A 193 11.21 -0.10 -16.10
N ALA A 194 11.83 0.53 -15.11
CA ALA A 194 13.29 0.70 -15.05
C ALA A 194 14.03 -0.64 -15.07
N ASN A 195 13.43 -1.68 -14.50
CA ASN A 195 14.00 -3.03 -14.41
C ASN A 195 13.45 -4.00 -15.47
N GLY A 196 12.75 -3.49 -16.49
CA GLY A 196 12.31 -4.28 -17.63
C GLY A 196 11.23 -5.33 -17.33
N ILE A 197 10.56 -5.24 -16.17
CA ILE A 197 9.49 -6.16 -15.77
C ILE A 197 8.22 -5.89 -16.57
N ILE A 198 7.99 -4.62 -16.92
CA ILE A 198 6.89 -4.18 -17.77
C ILE A 198 7.37 -3.24 -18.86
N THR A 199 6.65 -3.21 -19.98
CA THR A 199 6.85 -2.25 -21.07
C THR A 199 6.35 -0.85 -20.69
N ASN A 200 6.67 0.15 -21.53
CA ASN A 200 6.12 1.51 -21.38
C ASN A 200 4.59 1.57 -21.40
N ASN A 201 3.97 0.61 -22.10
CA ASN A 201 2.52 0.43 -22.19
C ASN A 201 1.93 -0.43 -21.06
N LEU A 202 2.70 -0.66 -19.98
CA LEU A 202 2.28 -1.38 -18.77
C LEU A 202 1.99 -2.88 -18.97
N ASN A 203 2.47 -3.46 -20.07
CA ASN A 203 2.34 -4.90 -20.33
C ASN A 203 3.52 -5.69 -19.76
N TRP A 204 3.28 -6.92 -19.32
CA TRP A 204 4.30 -7.88 -18.90
C TRP A 204 5.44 -7.99 -19.92
N ASN A 205 6.67 -7.93 -19.43
CA ASN A 205 7.90 -8.04 -20.23
C ASN A 205 8.96 -8.94 -19.57
N PHE A 206 8.56 -9.76 -18.59
CA PHE A 206 9.49 -10.53 -17.77
C PHE A 206 9.59 -12.03 -18.15
N GLY A 207 9.07 -12.40 -19.32
CA GLY A 207 9.11 -13.78 -19.84
C GLY A 207 8.55 -14.79 -18.85
N GLU A 208 9.28 -15.88 -18.62
CA GLU A 208 8.97 -16.94 -17.63
C GLU A 208 9.31 -16.54 -16.18
N GLY A 209 9.70 -15.28 -15.93
CA GLY A 209 10.07 -14.81 -14.60
C GLY A 209 8.88 -14.74 -13.64
N HIS A 210 9.19 -14.73 -12.35
CA HIS A 210 8.19 -14.56 -11.29
C HIS A 210 8.29 -13.16 -10.69
N LEU A 211 7.17 -12.45 -10.56
CA LEU A 211 7.05 -11.20 -9.83
C LEU A 211 6.30 -11.45 -8.51
N VAL A 212 6.88 -11.06 -7.38
CA VAL A 212 6.31 -11.23 -6.04
C VAL A 212 6.03 -9.87 -5.44
N PHE A 213 4.79 -9.63 -5.03
CA PHE A 213 4.39 -8.52 -4.16
C PHE A 213 4.19 -9.09 -2.76
N LEU A 214 4.91 -8.58 -1.77
CA LEU A 214 4.90 -9.06 -0.39
C LEU A 214 3.71 -8.54 0.43
N GLY A 215 2.60 -8.14 -0.20
CA GLY A 215 1.42 -7.62 0.47
C GLY A 215 1.34 -6.10 0.49
N ASP A 216 0.39 -5.58 1.27
CA ASP A 216 0.25 -4.17 1.58
C ASP A 216 0.17 -3.26 0.35
N ILE A 217 -0.70 -3.63 -0.59
CA ILE A 217 -1.09 -2.74 -1.70
C ILE A 217 -2.11 -1.70 -1.21
N PHE A 218 -2.88 -2.04 -0.18
CA PHE A 218 -3.91 -1.18 0.42
C PHE A 218 -3.33 -0.10 1.33
N ASP A 219 -4.17 0.91 1.61
CA ASP A 219 -3.95 2.02 2.54
C ASP A 219 -2.78 2.98 2.19
N ARG A 220 -2.66 4.06 2.98
CA ARG A 220 -1.74 5.22 2.87
C ARG A 220 -1.82 6.02 1.56
N GLY A 221 -1.64 5.40 0.40
CA GLY A 221 -1.70 6.05 -0.92
C GLY A 221 -3.08 6.02 -1.57
N ASP A 222 -3.34 6.96 -2.47
CA ASP A 222 -4.66 7.14 -3.09
C ASP A 222 -4.85 6.41 -4.43
N LYS A 223 -3.94 5.48 -4.80
CA LYS A 223 -4.00 4.71 -6.06
C LYS A 223 -4.11 3.19 -5.87
N VAL A 224 -4.80 2.75 -4.81
CA VAL A 224 -5.06 1.34 -4.51
C VAL A 224 -5.84 0.68 -5.67
N THR A 225 -6.92 1.30 -6.14
CA THR A 225 -7.79 0.75 -7.20
C THR A 225 -7.03 0.56 -8.51
N GLU A 226 -6.22 1.55 -8.90
CA GLU A 226 -5.35 1.50 -10.07
C GLU A 226 -4.28 0.41 -9.93
N SER A 227 -3.68 0.27 -8.74
CA SER A 227 -2.70 -0.78 -8.43
C SER A 227 -3.32 -2.17 -8.52
N LEU A 228 -4.52 -2.37 -7.97
CA LEU A 228 -5.22 -3.66 -8.04
C LEU A 228 -5.56 -4.05 -9.47
N TRP A 229 -6.06 -3.13 -10.31
CA TRP A 229 -6.31 -3.43 -11.72
C TRP A 229 -5.05 -3.76 -12.50
N PHE A 230 -3.97 -3.00 -12.26
CA PHE A 230 -2.69 -3.25 -12.88
C PHE A 230 -2.15 -4.65 -12.52
N ILE A 231 -2.06 -4.98 -11.23
CA ILE A 231 -1.58 -6.29 -10.77
C ILE A 231 -2.49 -7.40 -11.28
N TYR A 232 -3.81 -7.21 -11.24
CA TYR A 232 -4.79 -8.17 -11.72
C TYR A 232 -4.58 -8.52 -13.20
N HIS A 233 -4.41 -7.52 -14.07
CA HIS A 233 -4.12 -7.76 -15.48
C HIS A 233 -2.74 -8.40 -15.69
N LEU A 234 -1.74 -7.94 -14.95
CA LEU A 234 -0.38 -8.45 -15.05
C LEU A 234 -0.31 -9.94 -14.67
N THR A 235 -1.13 -10.41 -13.72
CA THR A 235 -1.18 -11.83 -13.34
C THR A 235 -1.49 -12.74 -14.53
N ARG A 236 -2.33 -12.28 -15.46
CA ARG A 236 -2.74 -13.05 -16.63
C ARG A 236 -1.73 -12.95 -17.76
N GLN A 237 -1.21 -11.76 -18.03
CA GLN A 237 -0.14 -11.58 -19.01
C GLN A 237 1.12 -12.39 -18.64
N ALA A 238 1.47 -12.45 -17.35
CA ALA A 238 2.56 -13.27 -16.88
C ALA A 238 2.29 -14.77 -17.13
N ALA A 239 1.10 -15.25 -16.74
CA ALA A 239 0.73 -16.65 -16.95
C ALA A 239 0.71 -17.04 -18.45
N GLU A 240 0.24 -16.16 -19.33
CA GLU A 240 0.25 -16.36 -20.79
C GLU A 240 1.68 -16.43 -21.36
N ALA A 241 2.63 -15.73 -20.74
CA ALA A 241 4.05 -15.74 -21.10
C ALA A 241 4.86 -16.86 -20.40
N GLY A 242 4.20 -17.76 -19.65
CA GLY A 242 4.87 -18.83 -18.88
C GLY A 242 5.50 -18.36 -17.55
N GLY A 243 5.33 -17.09 -17.19
CA GLY A 243 5.75 -16.52 -15.91
C GLY A 243 4.62 -16.48 -14.88
N LYS A 244 4.83 -15.73 -13.79
CA LYS A 244 3.81 -15.62 -12.74
C LYS A 244 3.90 -14.32 -11.96
N VAL A 245 2.75 -13.80 -11.54
CA VAL A 245 2.65 -12.78 -10.49
C VAL A 245 2.10 -13.42 -9.23
N HIS A 246 2.82 -13.27 -8.13
CA HIS A 246 2.43 -13.68 -6.78
C HIS A 246 2.11 -12.43 -5.98
N TYR A 247 0.82 -12.13 -5.80
CA TYR A 247 0.39 -11.08 -4.88
C TYR A 247 0.04 -11.75 -3.56
N LEU A 248 0.88 -11.56 -2.54
CA LEU A 248 0.65 -12.12 -1.21
C LEU A 248 -0.27 -11.20 -0.39
N LEU A 249 -0.96 -11.76 0.60
CA LEU A 249 -1.70 -10.96 1.59
C LEU A 249 -0.74 -10.36 2.62
N GLY A 250 -0.86 -9.06 2.88
CA GLY A 250 -0.25 -8.35 4.00
C GLY A 250 -1.27 -7.97 5.08
N ASN A 251 -0.85 -7.25 6.12
CA ASN A 251 -1.77 -6.89 7.19
C ASN A 251 -2.84 -5.90 6.72
N HIS A 252 -2.55 -5.01 5.76
CA HIS A 252 -3.51 -4.01 5.31
C HIS A 252 -4.65 -4.60 4.49
N GLU A 253 -4.40 -5.65 3.68
CA GLU A 253 -5.48 -6.40 3.04
C GLU A 253 -6.43 -7.00 4.09
N ILE A 254 -5.86 -7.58 5.16
CA ILE A 254 -6.64 -8.18 6.25
C ILE A 254 -7.42 -7.12 7.03
N MET A 255 -6.79 -5.99 7.35
CA MET A 255 -7.42 -4.85 8.04
C MET A 255 -8.63 -4.35 7.27
N VAL A 256 -8.47 -4.05 5.98
CA VAL A 256 -9.57 -3.56 5.12
C VAL A 256 -10.70 -4.59 5.05
N LEU A 257 -10.39 -5.87 4.84
CA LEU A 257 -11.41 -6.93 4.81
C LEU A 257 -12.13 -7.11 6.15
N ARG A 258 -11.50 -6.71 7.26
CA ARG A 258 -12.05 -6.77 8.62
C ARG A 258 -12.61 -5.43 9.13
N LYS A 259 -12.73 -4.43 8.26
CA LYS A 259 -13.25 -3.08 8.57
C LYS A 259 -12.39 -2.29 9.55
N ASP A 260 -11.09 -2.51 9.55
CA ASP A 260 -10.12 -1.66 10.25
C ASP A 260 -9.56 -0.64 9.25
N TYR A 261 -9.89 0.64 9.45
CA TYR A 261 -9.62 1.74 8.52
C TYR A 261 -8.66 2.78 9.08
N ARG A 262 -7.88 2.44 10.11
CA ARG A 262 -6.98 3.40 10.77
C ARG A 262 -5.94 4.04 9.84
N TYR A 263 -5.62 3.39 8.72
CA TYR A 263 -4.68 3.87 7.70
C TYR A 263 -5.34 4.21 6.36
N LEU A 264 -6.68 4.23 6.32
CA LEU A 264 -7.42 4.46 5.10
C LEU A 264 -7.23 5.92 4.63
N PRO A 265 -6.73 6.15 3.41
CA PRO A 265 -6.53 7.50 2.88
C PRO A 265 -7.83 8.29 2.81
N SER A 266 -7.73 9.60 3.04
CA SER A 266 -8.86 10.52 3.03
C SER A 266 -9.74 10.38 1.79
N LYS A 267 -9.17 10.20 0.59
CA LYS A 267 -9.92 9.96 -0.65
C LYS A 267 -10.98 8.87 -0.47
N TYR A 268 -10.55 7.69 -0.02
CA TYR A 268 -11.41 6.53 0.12
C TYR A 268 -12.40 6.71 1.27
N TYR A 269 -11.94 7.19 2.43
CA TYR A 269 -12.80 7.41 3.58
C TYR A 269 -13.97 8.36 3.25
N TYR A 270 -13.68 9.54 2.71
CA TYR A 270 -14.71 10.56 2.49
C TYR A 270 -15.64 10.26 1.31
N LEU A 271 -15.15 9.63 0.24
CA LEU A 271 -16.03 9.16 -0.84
C LEU A 271 -17.05 8.14 -0.31
N ASN A 272 -16.59 7.21 0.52
CA ASN A 272 -17.43 6.17 1.09
C ASN A 272 -18.43 6.74 2.10
N ASP A 273 -17.97 7.61 3.00
CA ASP A 273 -18.80 8.31 3.99
C ASP A 273 -19.96 9.08 3.32
N LYS A 274 -19.65 9.92 2.31
CA LYS A 274 -20.66 10.68 1.56
C LYS A 274 -21.69 9.81 0.86
N LEU A 275 -21.25 8.65 0.36
CA LEU A 275 -22.09 7.70 -0.34
C LEU A 275 -22.78 6.71 0.60
N ARG A 276 -22.59 6.85 1.92
CA ARG A 276 -23.08 5.94 2.96
C ARG A 276 -22.72 4.48 2.64
N LYS A 277 -21.47 4.28 2.21
CA LYS A 277 -20.90 2.96 1.93
C LYS A 277 -19.79 2.64 2.92
N ASP A 278 -19.68 1.36 3.22
CA ASP A 278 -18.54 0.83 3.93
C ASP A 278 -17.45 0.46 2.92
N TYR A 279 -16.20 0.90 3.15
CA TYR A 279 -15.10 0.70 2.20
C TYR A 279 -14.86 -0.78 1.89
N SER A 280 -14.91 -1.66 2.91
CA SER A 280 -14.74 -3.11 2.73
C SER A 280 -15.80 -3.74 1.80
N SER A 281 -16.96 -3.10 1.62
CA SER A 281 -18.03 -3.60 0.77
C SER A 281 -17.62 -3.67 -0.71
N HIS A 282 -16.66 -2.83 -1.13
CA HIS A 282 -16.06 -2.87 -2.47
C HIS A 282 -15.21 -4.11 -2.72
N PHE A 283 -14.80 -4.79 -1.65
CA PHE A 283 -14.02 -6.03 -1.63
C PHE A 283 -14.81 -7.18 -1.02
N GLY A 284 -16.15 -7.11 -1.05
CA GLY A 284 -17.05 -8.15 -0.57
C GLY A 284 -16.94 -9.46 -1.38
N LYS A 285 -17.44 -10.58 -0.84
CA LYS A 285 -17.35 -11.93 -1.45
C LYS A 285 -17.98 -12.06 -2.85
N ASN A 286 -18.87 -11.15 -3.21
CA ASN A 286 -19.53 -11.08 -4.51
C ASN A 286 -18.91 -10.02 -5.44
N THR A 287 -17.75 -9.46 -5.11
CA THR A 287 -17.02 -8.52 -5.96
C THR A 287 -15.86 -9.21 -6.65
N LEU A 288 -15.38 -8.65 -7.75
CA LEU A 288 -14.22 -9.18 -8.47
C LEU A 288 -12.98 -9.21 -7.59
N PHE A 289 -12.59 -8.04 -7.06
CA PHE A 289 -11.44 -7.95 -6.18
C PHE A 289 -11.65 -8.75 -4.89
N GLY A 290 -12.84 -8.75 -4.31
CA GLY A 290 -13.10 -9.56 -3.12
C GLY A 290 -12.98 -11.06 -3.34
N LYS A 291 -13.34 -11.58 -4.52
CA LYS A 291 -13.10 -12.99 -4.90
C LYS A 291 -11.61 -13.25 -5.14
N TRP A 292 -10.94 -12.36 -5.85
CA TRP A 292 -9.53 -12.50 -6.20
C TRP A 292 -8.62 -12.40 -4.97
N ILE A 293 -8.78 -11.39 -4.12
CA ILE A 293 -7.99 -11.21 -2.89
C ILE A 293 -8.13 -12.44 -1.96
N ARG A 294 -9.34 -13.00 -1.84
CA ARG A 294 -9.56 -14.22 -1.03
C ARG A 294 -8.96 -15.50 -1.62
N SER A 295 -8.47 -15.45 -2.86
CA SER A 295 -7.76 -16.56 -3.50
C SER A 295 -6.24 -16.51 -3.28
N LEU A 296 -5.72 -15.35 -2.87
CA LEU A 296 -4.28 -15.11 -2.73
C LEU A 296 -3.70 -15.97 -1.62
N ASN A 297 -2.40 -16.24 -1.73
CA ASN A 297 -1.62 -16.88 -0.68
C ASN A 297 -1.02 -15.81 0.25
N SER A 298 -0.56 -16.23 1.43
CA SER A 298 0.19 -15.42 2.38
C SER A 298 1.65 -15.83 2.47
N VAL A 299 1.95 -17.08 2.14
CA VAL A 299 3.30 -17.64 2.08
C VAL A 299 3.48 -18.39 0.77
N VAL A 300 4.58 -18.15 0.09
CA VAL A 300 4.98 -18.89 -1.12
C VAL A 300 6.46 -19.27 -1.03
N ILE A 301 6.81 -20.46 -1.48
CA ILE A 301 8.19 -20.90 -1.67
C ILE A 301 8.48 -20.96 -3.18
N ILE A 302 9.58 -20.34 -3.61
CA ILE A 302 10.07 -20.42 -4.98
C ILE A 302 11.52 -20.88 -4.90
N ASP A 303 11.79 -22.08 -5.41
CA ASP A 303 13.08 -22.76 -5.27
C ASP A 303 13.51 -22.85 -3.80
N ARG A 304 14.54 -22.08 -3.43
CA ARG A 304 15.16 -22.03 -2.10
C ARG A 304 14.76 -20.79 -1.30
N TYR A 305 13.75 -20.05 -1.76
CA TYR A 305 13.37 -18.76 -1.21
C TYR A 305 11.93 -18.79 -0.68
N MET A 306 11.74 -18.34 0.55
CA MET A 306 10.42 -18.12 1.13
C MET A 306 10.04 -16.65 1.02
N PHE A 307 8.78 -16.38 0.69
CA PHE A 307 8.19 -15.04 0.63
C PHE A 307 6.99 -14.99 1.58
N VAL A 308 7.03 -14.07 2.53
CA VAL A 308 5.96 -13.83 3.51
C VAL A 308 5.94 -12.34 3.87
N HIS A 309 4.76 -11.78 4.15
CA HIS A 309 4.63 -10.34 4.37
C HIS A 309 5.46 -9.82 5.57
N ALA A 310 5.21 -10.27 6.80
CA ALA A 310 5.95 -9.78 7.97
C ALA A 310 7.01 -10.76 8.46
N GLY A 311 6.64 -12.03 8.68
CA GLY A 311 7.57 -13.08 9.12
C GLY A 311 6.91 -14.18 9.92
N ILE A 312 7.65 -15.27 10.16
CA ILE A 312 7.20 -16.40 10.99
C ILE A 312 7.84 -16.25 12.37
N SER A 313 7.00 -16.01 13.39
CA SER A 313 7.45 -15.86 14.78
C SER A 313 7.70 -17.21 15.45
N PRO A 314 8.40 -17.24 16.60
CA PRO A 314 8.51 -18.45 17.42
C PRO A 314 7.16 -19.07 17.80
N GLU A 315 6.12 -18.25 18.06
CA GLU A 315 4.78 -18.75 18.40
C GLU A 315 4.07 -19.40 17.21
N VAL A 316 4.27 -18.88 16.00
CA VAL A 316 3.75 -19.50 14.78
C VAL A 316 4.56 -20.75 14.45
N PHE A 317 5.88 -20.68 14.56
CA PHE A 317 6.80 -21.77 14.28
C PHE A 317 6.61 -22.98 15.19
N SER A 318 6.23 -22.77 16.45
CA SER A 318 5.94 -23.87 17.39
C SER A 318 4.76 -24.74 16.94
N GLN A 319 3.89 -24.23 16.06
CA GLN A 319 2.79 -24.99 15.46
C GLN A 319 3.24 -25.89 14.31
N ARG A 320 4.49 -25.73 13.82
CA ARG A 320 5.09 -26.54 12.74
C ARG A 320 4.25 -26.58 11.46
N LEU A 321 3.55 -25.49 11.15
CA LEU A 321 2.66 -25.38 10.00
C LEU A 321 3.46 -25.31 8.69
N THR A 322 3.03 -26.07 7.70
CA THR A 322 3.48 -25.96 6.30
C THR A 322 2.94 -24.67 5.66
N PRO A 323 3.56 -24.17 4.56
CA PRO A 323 3.00 -23.05 3.79
C PRO A 323 1.55 -23.25 3.36
N SER A 324 1.17 -24.46 2.93
CA SER A 324 -0.19 -24.78 2.51
C SER A 324 -1.19 -24.71 3.67
N GLU A 325 -0.81 -25.19 4.86
CA GLU A 325 -1.64 -25.07 6.07
C GLU A 325 -1.80 -23.61 6.49
N MET A 326 -0.71 -22.82 6.49
CA MET A 326 -0.78 -21.38 6.78
C MET A 326 -1.72 -20.66 5.81
N ASN A 327 -1.57 -20.90 4.50
CA ASN A 327 -2.44 -20.34 3.46
C ASN A 327 -3.91 -20.75 3.65
N SER A 328 -4.17 -22.02 4.01
CA SER A 328 -5.52 -22.53 4.29
C SER A 328 -6.16 -21.89 5.52
N ILE A 329 -5.39 -21.73 6.60
CA ILE A 329 -5.81 -21.07 7.84
C ILE A 329 -6.21 -19.62 7.57
N VAL A 330 -5.37 -18.87 6.82
CA VAL A 330 -5.68 -17.49 6.42
C VAL A 330 -6.96 -17.44 5.58
N LYS A 331 -7.11 -18.32 4.59
CA LYS A 331 -8.32 -18.37 3.74
C LYS A 331 -9.58 -18.64 4.55
N THR A 332 -9.47 -19.50 5.56
CA THR A 332 -10.58 -19.76 6.51
C THR A 332 -10.87 -18.54 7.37
N TYR A 333 -9.85 -17.83 7.84
CA TYR A 333 -10.01 -16.62 8.64
C TYR A 333 -10.71 -15.50 7.87
N ILE A 334 -10.28 -15.19 6.64
CA ILE A 334 -10.87 -14.14 5.79
C ILE A 334 -12.25 -14.52 5.22
N ALA A 335 -12.61 -15.81 5.26
CA ALA A 335 -13.94 -16.29 4.91
C ALA A 335 -14.94 -16.07 6.06
N LYS A 336 -14.51 -15.94 7.32
CA LYS A 336 -15.39 -15.60 8.45
C LYS A 336 -15.92 -14.18 8.30
N LYS A 337 -17.05 -13.90 8.97
CA LYS A 337 -17.58 -12.53 9.04
C LYS A 337 -16.62 -11.66 9.86
N PRO A 338 -16.36 -10.40 9.47
CA PRO A 338 -15.48 -9.48 10.20
C PRO A 338 -15.83 -9.35 11.68
N GLU A 339 -17.12 -9.39 12.02
CA GLU A 339 -17.61 -9.20 13.39
C GLU A 339 -17.37 -10.43 14.29
N LYS A 340 -17.04 -11.60 13.71
CA LYS A 340 -16.79 -12.83 14.46
C LYS A 340 -15.30 -12.90 14.84
N LYS A 341 -15.02 -12.69 16.13
CA LYS A 341 -13.69 -12.89 16.70
C LYS A 341 -13.36 -14.37 16.82
N ASP A 342 -12.09 -14.68 16.63
CA ASP A 342 -11.51 -16.01 16.86
C ASP A 342 -10.13 -15.80 17.48
N HIS A 343 -10.07 -15.84 18.80
CA HIS A 343 -8.86 -15.45 19.53
C HIS A 343 -7.63 -16.29 19.17
N ASN A 344 -7.84 -17.57 18.85
CA ASN A 344 -6.74 -18.47 18.47
C ASN A 344 -6.18 -18.09 17.10
N LEU A 345 -7.05 -17.88 16.10
CA LEU A 345 -6.63 -17.44 14.77
C LEU A 345 -6.08 -16.01 14.80
N GLU A 346 -6.69 -15.11 15.56
CA GLU A 346 -6.22 -13.74 15.71
C GLU A 346 -4.82 -13.71 16.32
N LYS A 347 -4.54 -14.54 17.35
CA LYS A 347 -3.19 -14.66 17.90
C LYS A 347 -2.17 -15.10 16.84
N LEU A 348 -2.50 -16.09 16.02
CA LEU A 348 -1.60 -16.65 15.00
C LEU A 348 -1.40 -15.73 13.77
N LEU A 349 -2.42 -14.92 13.43
CA LEU A 349 -2.44 -14.17 12.17
C LEU A 349 -2.25 -12.68 12.39
N THR A 350 -3.08 -12.07 13.24
CA THR A 350 -3.23 -10.61 13.36
C THR A 350 -2.76 -10.02 14.68
N GLY A 351 -2.32 -10.86 15.63
CA GLY A 351 -1.65 -10.43 16.86
C GLY A 351 -0.20 -10.03 16.60
N ASN A 352 0.45 -9.42 17.59
CA ASN A 352 1.82 -8.88 17.44
C ASN A 352 2.86 -9.95 17.01
N MET A 353 2.63 -11.22 17.34
CA MET A 353 3.46 -12.37 16.97
C MET A 353 2.88 -13.14 15.76
N GLY A 354 1.81 -12.65 15.16
CA GLY A 354 1.17 -13.30 14.02
C GLY A 354 1.88 -13.05 12.70
N ILE A 355 1.61 -13.89 11.70
CA ILE A 355 2.34 -13.89 10.43
C ILE A 355 2.27 -12.57 9.64
N PHE A 356 1.26 -11.73 9.91
CA PHE A 356 1.08 -10.44 9.24
C PHE A 356 1.70 -9.26 10.00
N TRP A 357 2.16 -9.46 11.24
CA TRP A 357 2.64 -8.36 12.09
C TRP A 357 3.98 -8.61 12.78
N TYR A 358 4.52 -9.82 12.68
CA TYR A 358 5.76 -10.15 13.37
C TYR A 358 6.96 -9.44 12.76
N ARG A 359 7.61 -8.58 13.54
CA ARG A 359 8.76 -7.74 13.13
C ARG A 359 10.10 -8.25 13.62
N GLY A 360 10.12 -9.30 14.45
CA GLY A 360 11.33 -9.75 15.13
C GLY A 360 12.43 -10.27 14.20
N LEU A 361 12.11 -10.57 12.93
CA LEU A 361 13.12 -10.91 11.92
C LEU A 361 13.85 -9.67 11.35
N VAL A 362 13.43 -8.45 11.68
CA VAL A 362 13.98 -7.21 11.10
C VAL A 362 14.40 -6.23 12.18
N GLU A 363 13.56 -6.00 13.19
CA GLU A 363 13.83 -5.02 14.24
C GLU A 363 13.42 -5.53 15.62
N LYS A 364 13.96 -4.87 16.66
CA LYS A 364 13.50 -5.06 18.03
C LYS A 364 12.12 -4.42 18.21
N ASN A 365 11.21 -5.12 18.87
CA ASN A 365 9.90 -4.60 19.24
C ASN A 365 9.80 -4.36 20.76
N HIS A 366 8.88 -3.49 21.20
CA HIS A 366 8.60 -3.33 22.62
C HIS A 366 7.91 -4.57 23.23
N ALA A 367 7.17 -5.33 22.41
CA ALA A 367 6.42 -6.51 22.85
C ALA A 367 7.26 -7.80 22.88
N TYR A 368 8.37 -7.85 22.14
CA TYR A 368 9.23 -9.03 22.02
C TYR A 368 10.62 -8.66 21.49
N PRO A 369 11.67 -9.43 21.83
CA PRO A 369 13.01 -9.19 21.31
C PRO A 369 13.10 -9.48 19.81
N MET A 370 14.17 -8.97 19.19
CA MET A 370 14.59 -9.44 17.86
C MET A 370 14.89 -10.94 17.92
N ALA A 371 14.65 -11.64 16.82
CA ALA A 371 14.95 -13.06 16.67
C ALA A 371 16.45 -13.31 16.87
N ASP A 372 16.78 -14.43 17.51
CA ASP A 372 18.17 -14.89 17.61
C ASP A 372 18.57 -15.73 16.38
N PRO A 373 19.88 -15.79 16.04
CA PRO A 373 20.35 -16.58 14.91
C PRO A 373 19.99 -18.08 14.98
N PRO A 374 20.10 -18.78 16.14
CA PRO A 374 19.68 -20.19 16.25
C PRO A 374 18.21 -20.45 15.87
N PHE A 375 17.31 -19.53 16.22
CA PHE A 375 15.92 -19.60 15.79
C PHE A 375 15.78 -19.46 14.28
N VAL A 376 16.46 -18.46 13.68
CA VAL A 376 16.43 -18.26 12.22
C VAL A 376 16.99 -19.48 11.49
N ASP A 377 18.06 -20.09 12.00
CA ASP A 377 18.61 -21.34 11.47
C ASP A 377 17.61 -22.49 11.52
N SER A 378 16.92 -22.63 12.66
CA SER A 378 15.87 -23.64 12.84
C SER A 378 14.71 -23.43 11.87
N LEU A 379 14.37 -22.16 11.62
CA LEU A 379 13.30 -21.75 10.73
C LEU A 379 13.64 -22.10 9.27
N THR A 380 14.80 -21.67 8.78
CA THR A 380 15.25 -21.94 7.41
C THR A 380 15.42 -23.44 7.15
N ASN A 381 15.96 -24.17 8.13
CA ASN A 381 16.16 -25.62 8.04
C ASN A 381 14.83 -26.38 7.96
N PHE A 382 13.85 -26.01 8.79
CA PHE A 382 12.54 -26.66 8.81
C PHE A 382 11.78 -26.48 7.49
N TYR A 383 11.86 -25.30 6.90
CA TYR A 383 11.18 -25.00 5.62
C TYR A 383 12.01 -25.34 4.38
N HIS A 384 13.23 -25.86 4.55
CA HIS A 384 14.16 -26.19 3.47
C HIS A 384 14.42 -25.00 2.52
N VAL A 385 14.60 -23.81 3.08
CA VAL A 385 14.90 -22.58 2.34
C VAL A 385 16.24 -22.00 2.81
N GLU A 386 16.90 -21.24 1.92
CA GLU A 386 18.13 -20.52 2.23
C GLU A 386 17.84 -19.08 2.72
N THR A 387 16.83 -18.43 2.14
CA THR A 387 16.49 -17.04 2.47
C THR A 387 14.98 -16.83 2.59
N ILE A 388 14.58 -16.02 3.57
CA ILE A 388 13.22 -15.56 3.80
C ILE A 388 13.15 -14.07 3.47
N PHE A 389 12.30 -13.71 2.52
CA PHE A 389 12.03 -12.33 2.14
C PHE A 389 10.80 -11.82 2.90
N VAL A 390 10.97 -10.66 3.55
CA VAL A 390 9.94 -10.01 4.34
C VAL A 390 9.76 -8.55 3.94
N GLY A 391 8.51 -8.09 3.94
CA GLY A 391 8.09 -6.70 3.84
C GLY A 391 7.77 -6.13 5.23
N HIS A 392 6.66 -5.37 5.36
CA HIS A 392 6.02 -4.88 6.59
C HIS A 392 6.83 -3.89 7.46
N THR A 393 8.14 -4.13 7.59
CA THR A 393 9.06 -3.39 8.43
C THR A 393 9.94 -2.53 7.55
N ASN A 394 9.60 -1.24 7.51
CA ASN A 394 10.35 -0.23 6.77
C ASN A 394 11.85 -0.29 7.09
N VAL A 395 12.66 -0.41 6.05
CA VAL A 395 14.12 -0.25 6.09
C VAL A 395 14.53 0.91 5.18
N PRO A 396 15.60 1.65 5.50
CA PRO A 396 16.07 2.73 4.64
C PRO A 396 16.60 2.24 3.29
N VAL A 397 17.04 0.98 3.26
CA VAL A 397 17.62 0.30 2.11
C VAL A 397 17.32 -1.20 2.25
N ILE A 398 17.15 -1.93 1.16
CA ILE A 398 16.99 -3.40 1.24
C ILE A 398 18.20 -4.00 1.96
N THR A 399 17.93 -4.70 3.07
CA THR A 399 18.95 -5.08 4.06
C THR A 399 18.99 -6.60 4.24
N PRO A 400 20.14 -7.26 4.01
CA PRO A 400 20.35 -8.65 4.40
C PRO A 400 20.60 -8.74 5.91
N LEU A 401 19.97 -9.71 6.57
CA LEU A 401 20.07 -9.98 8.00
C LEU A 401 20.39 -11.46 8.21
N PHE A 402 20.94 -11.79 9.38
CA PHE A 402 21.27 -13.18 9.76
C PHE A 402 22.11 -13.90 8.69
N ASN A 403 23.18 -13.25 8.22
CA ASN A 403 24.04 -13.75 7.14
C ASN A 403 23.28 -14.06 5.84
N GLY A 404 22.29 -13.23 5.51
CA GLY A 404 21.47 -13.36 4.28
C GLY A 404 20.33 -14.37 4.37
N LYS A 405 20.07 -14.96 5.55
CA LYS A 405 18.92 -15.86 5.76
C LYS A 405 17.59 -15.11 5.82
N VAL A 406 17.63 -13.81 6.12
CA VAL A 406 16.47 -12.92 6.02
C VAL A 406 16.86 -11.72 5.16
N ILE A 407 15.98 -11.30 4.27
CA ILE A 407 16.13 -10.04 3.52
C ILE A 407 14.90 -9.18 3.77
N ALA A 408 15.11 -8.04 4.42
CA ALA A 408 14.09 -7.01 4.61
C ALA A 408 14.00 -6.16 3.33
N THR A 409 12.82 -6.15 2.72
CA THR A 409 12.60 -5.60 1.37
C THR A 409 11.74 -4.34 1.33
N ASP A 410 11.15 -3.96 2.47
CA ASP A 410 10.21 -2.85 2.53
C ASP A 410 10.94 -1.51 2.62
N VAL A 411 11.30 -0.97 1.45
CA VAL A 411 11.73 0.42 1.31
C VAL A 411 10.50 1.26 0.95
N PRO A 412 10.09 2.23 1.78
CA PRO A 412 8.83 2.95 1.60
C PRO A 412 8.63 3.55 0.20
N TYR A 413 7.69 3.02 -0.58
CA TYR A 413 7.36 3.52 -1.93
C TYR A 413 6.65 4.87 -1.92
N TYR A 414 6.10 5.22 -0.77
CA TYR A 414 5.16 6.30 -0.56
C TYR A 414 5.82 7.50 0.12
N THR A 415 7.14 7.73 0.05
CA THR A 415 7.77 8.97 0.54
C THR A 415 8.52 9.66 -0.60
N PHE A 416 8.45 10.99 -0.70
CA PHE A 416 9.08 11.72 -1.83
C PHE A 416 10.62 11.66 -1.80
N LYS A 417 11.23 11.26 -0.68
CA LYS A 417 12.68 11.07 -0.52
C LYS A 417 13.13 9.63 -0.68
N ALA A 418 12.24 8.66 -0.55
CA ALA A 418 12.63 7.27 -0.76
C ALA A 418 13.03 7.07 -2.21
N LYS A 419 14.10 6.31 -2.39
CA LYS A 419 14.45 5.72 -3.67
C LYS A 419 13.82 4.33 -3.63
N PRO A 420 12.68 4.10 -4.30
CA PRO A 420 12.05 2.79 -4.24
C PRO A 420 13.04 1.73 -4.73
N GLU A 421 13.16 0.67 -3.95
CA GLU A 421 14.02 -0.46 -4.26
C GLU A 421 13.21 -1.75 -4.33
N ALA A 422 13.72 -2.68 -5.12
CA ALA A 422 13.20 -4.03 -5.23
C ALA A 422 14.37 -5.02 -5.19
N VAL A 423 14.04 -6.30 -5.07
CA VAL A 423 15.01 -7.37 -5.23
C VAL A 423 14.86 -7.99 -6.61
N LEU A 424 15.98 -8.19 -7.29
CA LEU A 424 16.08 -9.07 -8.45
C LEU A 424 16.90 -10.29 -8.06
N ILE A 425 16.36 -11.48 -8.25
CA ILE A 425 17.05 -12.76 -8.10
C ILE A 425 17.25 -13.32 -9.50
N GLU A 426 18.49 -13.60 -9.90
CA GLU A 426 18.82 -14.16 -11.20
C GLU A 426 20.04 -15.07 -11.05
N LYS A 427 19.98 -16.29 -11.58
CA LYS A 427 21.09 -17.27 -11.52
C LYS A 427 21.61 -17.54 -10.08
N ASN A 428 20.71 -17.57 -9.10
CA ASN A 428 21.00 -17.69 -7.65
C ASN A 428 21.77 -16.51 -7.04
N GLU A 429 21.93 -15.40 -7.76
CA GLU A 429 22.46 -14.17 -7.20
C GLU A 429 21.30 -13.23 -6.87
N ILE A 430 21.44 -12.52 -5.76
CA ILE A 430 20.42 -11.59 -5.24
C ILE A 430 20.96 -10.17 -5.42
N PHE A 431 20.15 -9.30 -6.00
CA PHE A 431 20.50 -7.91 -6.26
C PHE A 431 19.44 -6.98 -5.70
N ARG A 432 19.89 -5.89 -5.10
CA ARG A 432 19.09 -4.70 -4.86
C ARG A 432 19.05 -3.89 -6.15
N VAL A 433 17.85 -3.51 -6.57
CA VAL A 433 17.64 -2.69 -7.77
C VAL A 433 16.78 -1.48 -7.46
N SER A 434 17.00 -0.39 -8.19
CA SER A 434 16.27 0.85 -7.96
C SER A 434 15.65 1.43 -9.22
N ALA A 435 14.85 2.50 -9.08
CA ALA A 435 14.10 3.09 -10.19
C ALA A 435 14.97 3.81 -11.24
N ASP A 436 16.27 4.00 -10.99
CA ASP A 436 17.22 4.49 -12.00
C ASP A 436 17.90 3.36 -12.79
N GLY A 437 17.52 2.11 -12.56
CA GLY A 437 18.06 0.92 -13.24
C GLY A 437 19.38 0.42 -12.66
N ARG A 438 19.91 1.02 -11.58
CA ARG A 438 21.10 0.48 -10.89
C ARG A 438 20.79 -0.87 -10.28
N ARG A 439 21.77 -1.77 -10.39
CA ARG A 439 21.77 -3.13 -9.84
C ARG A 439 22.99 -3.29 -8.95
N ILE A 440 22.77 -3.58 -7.67
CA ILE A 440 23.80 -3.73 -6.64
C ILE A 440 23.67 -5.15 -6.08
N PRO A 441 24.70 -6.01 -6.17
CA PRO A 441 24.67 -7.33 -5.54
C PRO A 441 24.45 -7.18 -4.02
N LEU A 442 23.53 -7.98 -3.46
CA LEU A 442 23.39 -8.10 -2.02
C LEU A 442 24.39 -9.16 -1.54
N THR A 443 25.58 -8.71 -1.16
CA THR A 443 26.57 -9.57 -0.49
C THR A 443 26.18 -9.80 0.96
N GLN A 444 26.60 -10.93 1.54
CA GLN A 444 26.36 -11.25 2.96
C GLN A 444 27.00 -10.24 3.94
N GLU A 445 27.82 -9.31 3.43
CA GLU A 445 28.47 -8.24 4.17
C GLU A 445 28.26 -6.92 3.40
N GLU A 446 27.28 -6.10 3.81
CA GLU A 446 27.43 -4.65 3.74
C GLU A 446 27.66 -4.19 5.20
N PRO A 447 28.68 -3.36 5.48
CA PRO A 447 28.96 -2.92 6.84
C PRO A 447 27.76 -2.14 7.38
N GLU A 448 27.35 -2.44 8.62
CA GLU A 448 26.36 -1.70 9.38
C GLU A 448 26.73 -0.20 9.40
N THR A 449 26.21 0.56 8.44
CA THR A 449 26.11 2.01 8.56
C THR A 449 24.65 2.35 8.41
N ILE A 450 23.92 2.20 9.50
CA ILE A 450 22.64 2.87 9.71
C ILE A 450 22.99 4.31 10.08
N PRO A 451 22.75 5.33 9.25
CA PRO A 451 22.87 6.71 9.69
C PRO A 451 21.68 6.99 10.62
N HIS A 452 22.00 7.40 11.86
CA HIS A 452 21.04 7.86 12.87
C HIS A 452 20.20 9.06 12.42
#